data_AF-A0AB33KZ00-F1
#
_entry.id   AF-A0AB33KZ00-F1
#
_cell.length_a   1.000
_cell.length_b   1.000
_cell.length_c   1.000
_cell.angle_alpha   90.00
_cell.angle_beta   90.00
_cell.angle_gamma   90.00
#
_symmetry.space_group_name_H-M   'P 1'
#
loop_
_entity.id
_entity.type
_entity.pdbx_description
1 polymer ?
#
loop_
_entity_poly.entity_id
_entity_poly.type
_entity_poly.pdbx_seq_one_letter_code
_entity_poly.pdbx_strand_id
1 'polypeptide(L)'
;MKTRNYEEENTYQIITFLTEDAKDFLVMPPVLYIPPLPNAKDYNVRTMTCQDSVRGYEYHYKQLTKKKTIAIIDSLFSLKKTHSFRGECDLVDNQLLKEFNNLRVSKKLDISKVTVYDKDTLIQYKEEFRKLPWKGFDKMDLLLSFSRIAFNDSFDKAIVTVGMSKGSLDGVSILVYLEKENYHWRIKCKKILPIS
;
A
#
# COMPACT_ATOMS: atom_id res chain seq x y z
N MET A 1 -17.24 32.24 -4.63
CA MET A 1 -16.43 31.45 -3.68
C MET A 1 -16.73 29.98 -3.90
N LYS A 2 -15.74 29.16 -4.27
CA LYS A 2 -15.93 27.69 -4.28
C LYS A 2 -15.92 27.23 -2.81
N THR A 3 -17.00 26.61 -2.35
CA THR A 3 -17.08 26.00 -1.02
C THR A 3 -15.98 24.95 -0.91
N ARG A 4 -15.15 25.03 0.15
CA ARG A 4 -14.06 24.08 0.38
C ARG A 4 -14.65 22.69 0.65
N ASN A 5 -14.28 21.71 -0.16
CA ASN A 5 -14.72 20.32 0.02
C ASN A 5 -13.68 19.57 0.89
N TYR A 6 -13.90 19.59 2.21
CA TYR A 6 -12.98 18.98 3.17
C TYR A 6 -12.80 17.47 2.94
N GLU A 7 -13.84 16.72 2.58
CA GLU A 7 -13.73 15.29 2.30
C GLU A 7 -12.78 15.05 1.11
N GLU A 8 -12.95 15.83 0.04
CA GLU A 8 -12.13 15.70 -1.16
C GLU A 8 -10.66 16.03 -0.88
N GLU A 9 -10.39 17.14 -0.19
CA GLU A 9 -9.03 17.54 0.19
C GLU A 9 -8.34 16.46 1.03
N ASN A 10 -9.03 15.97 2.07
CA ASN A 10 -8.48 14.93 2.94
C ASN A 10 -8.30 13.59 2.23
N THR A 11 -9.17 13.27 1.26
CA THR A 11 -9.02 12.08 0.43
C THR A 11 -7.70 12.10 -0.33
N TYR A 12 -7.38 13.21 -1.01
CA TYR A 12 -6.14 13.32 -1.77
C TYR A 12 -4.90 13.37 -0.86
N GLN A 13 -5.00 13.99 0.32
CA GLN A 13 -3.93 13.95 1.32
C GLN A 13 -3.63 12.52 1.79
N ILE A 14 -4.67 11.75 2.16
CA ILE A 14 -4.50 10.36 2.61
C ILE A 14 -3.98 9.48 1.48
N ILE A 15 -4.52 9.59 0.26
CA ILE A 15 -4.07 8.77 -0.87
C ILE A 15 -2.61 9.08 -1.20
N THR A 16 -2.23 10.36 -1.26
CA THR A 16 -0.83 10.77 -1.46
C THR A 16 0.07 10.18 -0.38
N PHE A 17 -0.30 10.34 0.89
CA PHE A 17 0.46 9.81 2.01
C PHE A 17 0.61 8.27 1.96
N LEU A 18 -0.46 7.54 1.67
CA LEU A 18 -0.44 6.08 1.59
C LEU A 18 0.24 5.56 0.33
N THR A 19 0.21 6.32 -0.77
CA THR A 19 1.00 6.01 -1.97
C THR A 19 2.50 6.07 -1.65
N GLU A 20 2.94 7.04 -0.85
CA GLU A 20 4.33 7.14 -0.41
C GLU A 20 4.70 6.04 0.60
N ASP A 21 3.85 5.76 1.61
CA ASP A 21 4.06 4.65 2.56
C ASP A 21 4.14 3.29 1.83
N ALA A 22 3.36 3.10 0.75
CA ALA A 22 3.36 1.87 -0.03
C ALA A 22 4.63 1.66 -0.87
N LYS A 23 5.48 2.68 -1.06
CA LYS A 23 6.75 2.51 -1.79
C LYS A 23 7.68 1.52 -1.11
N ASP A 24 7.61 1.41 0.22
CA ASP A 24 8.40 0.45 0.99
C ASP A 24 8.04 -1.00 0.67
N PHE A 25 6.81 -1.25 0.17
CA PHE A 25 6.40 -2.58 -0.30
C PHE A 25 7.23 -3.07 -1.49
N LEU A 26 7.85 -2.17 -2.25
CA LEU A 26 8.73 -2.52 -3.38
C LEU A 26 10.14 -2.92 -2.96
N VAL A 27 10.55 -2.56 -1.74
CA VAL A 27 11.93 -2.70 -1.29
C VAL A 27 12.03 -3.96 -0.44
N MET A 28 12.82 -4.92 -0.90
CA MET A 28 13.13 -6.08 -0.07
C MET A 28 14.10 -5.67 1.04
N PRO A 29 13.92 -6.16 2.28
CA PRO A 29 14.94 -5.99 3.30
C PRO A 29 16.26 -6.65 2.85
N PRO A 30 17.41 -6.18 3.35
CA PRO A 30 18.69 -6.80 3.05
C PRO A 30 18.65 -8.28 3.45
N VAL A 31 19.21 -9.15 2.61
CA VAL A 31 19.26 -10.58 2.86
C VAL A 31 20.19 -10.84 4.05
N LEU A 32 19.64 -11.32 5.17
CA LEU A 32 20.39 -11.63 6.39
C LEU A 32 20.72 -13.12 6.53
N TYR A 33 20.24 -13.96 5.62
CA TYR A 33 20.44 -15.41 5.68
C TYR A 33 20.46 -16.02 4.27
N ILE A 34 21.28 -17.05 4.08
CA ILE A 34 21.35 -17.82 2.83
C ILE A 34 20.39 -19.01 2.94
N PRO A 35 19.39 -19.14 2.05
CA PRO A 35 18.50 -20.30 2.07
C PRO A 35 19.28 -21.60 1.85
N PRO A 36 18.89 -22.70 2.52
CA PRO A 36 19.53 -23.98 2.33
C PRO A 36 19.40 -24.42 0.87
N LEU A 37 20.45 -25.07 0.34
CA LEU A 37 20.41 -25.59 -1.02
C LEU A 37 19.30 -26.65 -1.14
N PRO A 38 18.51 -26.65 -2.24
CA PRO A 38 17.53 -27.71 -2.47
C PRO A 38 18.23 -29.07 -2.46
N ASN A 39 17.74 -30.01 -1.64
CA ASN A 39 18.25 -31.38 -1.50
C ASN A 39 19.63 -31.55 -0.82
N ALA A 40 20.10 -30.58 -0.03
CA ALA A 40 21.26 -30.79 0.81
C ALA A 40 20.96 -31.87 1.89
N LYS A 41 21.65 -33.02 1.81
CA LYS A 41 21.48 -34.14 2.76
C LYS A 41 22.02 -33.83 4.15
N ASP A 42 23.00 -32.93 4.22
CA ASP A 42 23.55 -32.37 5.44
C ASP A 42 23.29 -30.87 5.43
N TYR A 43 22.94 -30.31 6.59
CA TYR A 43 22.86 -28.87 6.85
C TYR A 43 24.27 -28.25 6.77
N ASN A 44 24.96 -28.36 5.62
CA ASN A 44 26.09 -27.52 5.29
C ASN A 44 25.54 -26.12 5.03
N VAL A 45 25.18 -25.45 6.12
CA VAL A 45 24.74 -24.06 6.14
C VAL A 45 25.94 -23.25 5.70
N ARG A 46 25.99 -22.88 4.42
CA ARG A 46 26.98 -21.94 3.92
C ARG A 46 26.91 -20.71 4.83
N THR A 47 27.99 -20.46 5.59
CA THR A 47 28.06 -19.29 6.45
C THR A 47 28.07 -18.04 5.58
N MET A 48 27.22 -17.06 5.92
CA MET A 48 27.15 -15.80 5.19
C MET A 48 28.50 -15.08 5.31
N THR A 49 29.12 -14.77 4.17
CA THR A 49 30.38 -14.03 4.16
C THR A 49 30.12 -12.52 4.25
N CYS A 50 31.14 -11.74 4.61
CA CYS A 50 31.07 -10.28 4.54
C CYS A 50 30.69 -9.80 3.12
N GLN A 51 31.20 -10.44 2.07
CA GLN A 51 30.87 -10.09 0.68
C GLN A 51 29.39 -10.35 0.35
N ASP A 52 28.81 -11.43 0.86
CA ASP A 52 27.39 -11.73 0.68
C ASP A 52 26.53 -10.64 1.34
N SER A 53 26.90 -10.21 2.55
CA SER A 53 26.21 -9.10 3.24
C SER A 53 26.32 -7.78 2.48
N VAL A 54 27.51 -7.40 2.02
CA VAL A 54 27.73 -6.17 1.23
C VAL A 54 26.85 -6.19 -0.03
N ARG A 55 26.80 -7.31 -0.76
CA ARG A 55 25.92 -7.47 -1.94
C ARG A 55 24.45 -7.31 -1.59
N GLY A 56 24.01 -7.86 -0.45
CA GLY A 56 22.64 -7.71 0.04
C GLY A 56 22.26 -6.26 0.30
N TYR A 57 23.15 -5.50 0.96
CA TYR A 57 22.96 -4.06 1.18
C TYR A 57 23.01 -3.25 -0.13
N GLU A 58 23.98 -3.51 -1.02
CA GLU A 58 24.04 -2.85 -2.32
C GLU A 58 22.77 -3.06 -3.13
N TYR A 59 22.21 -4.27 -3.13
CA TYR A 59 20.94 -4.57 -3.78
C TYR A 59 19.78 -3.80 -3.15
N HIS A 60 19.69 -3.79 -1.82
CA HIS A 60 18.68 -3.02 -1.08
C HIS A 60 18.74 -1.51 -1.40
N TYR A 61 19.94 -0.90 -1.36
CA TYR A 61 20.13 0.51 -1.69
C TYR A 61 19.83 0.84 -3.16
N LYS A 62 20.16 -0.06 -4.09
CA LYS A 62 19.78 0.09 -5.50
C LYS A 62 18.26 0.11 -5.67
N GLN A 63 17.52 -0.69 -4.92
CA GLN A 63 16.06 -0.67 -4.96
C GLN A 63 15.46 0.61 -4.37
N LEU A 64 16.00 1.08 -3.24
CA LEU A 64 15.57 2.34 -2.61
C LEU A 64 15.68 3.52 -3.57
N THR A 65 16.82 3.60 -4.27
CA THR A 65 17.16 4.71 -5.18
C THR A 65 16.66 4.50 -6.61
N LYS A 66 16.11 3.35 -6.98
CA LYS A 66 15.55 3.13 -8.33
C LYS A 66 14.30 4.00 -8.50
N LYS A 67 14.17 4.63 -9.66
CA LYS A 67 12.92 5.27 -10.08
C LYS A 67 11.80 4.21 -10.18
N LYS A 68 10.67 4.47 -9.52
CA LYS A 68 9.51 3.58 -9.50
C LYS A 68 8.40 4.16 -10.36
N THR A 69 7.69 3.30 -11.08
CA THR A 69 6.45 3.65 -11.77
C THR A 69 5.28 3.06 -11.00
N ILE A 70 4.48 3.93 -10.40
CA ILE A 70 3.33 3.57 -9.57
C ILE A 70 2.07 3.77 -10.40
N ALA A 71 1.24 2.75 -10.48
CA ALA A 71 -0.08 2.85 -11.08
C ALA A 71 -1.17 2.86 -10.00
N ILE A 72 -2.17 3.70 -10.16
CA ILE A 72 -3.36 3.73 -9.29
C ILE A 72 -4.60 3.40 -10.12
N ILE A 73 -5.48 2.54 -9.58
CA ILE A 73 -6.83 2.35 -10.10
C ILE A 73 -7.66 3.59 -9.78
N ASP A 74 -8.24 4.24 -10.79
CA ASP A 74 -9.01 5.50 -10.66
C ASP A 74 -10.42 5.33 -10.08
N SER A 75 -10.69 4.18 -9.45
CA SER A 75 -11.98 3.85 -8.84
C SER A 75 -11.75 3.44 -7.39
N LEU A 76 -12.25 4.28 -6.47
CA LEU A 76 -12.35 3.95 -5.05
C LEU A 76 -13.40 2.85 -4.90
N PHE A 77 -12.94 1.63 -4.63
CA PHE A 77 -13.82 0.48 -4.61
C PHE A 77 -14.72 0.48 -3.36
N SER A 78 -15.89 -0.13 -3.50
CA SER A 78 -16.80 -0.33 -2.39
C SER A 78 -16.44 -1.58 -1.59
N LEU A 79 -16.78 -1.56 -0.30
CA LEU A 79 -16.52 -2.70 0.57
C LEU A 79 -17.57 -3.78 0.32
N LYS A 80 -17.09 -4.97 -0.07
CA LYS A 80 -17.93 -6.16 -0.24
C LYS A 80 -18.17 -6.87 1.08
N LYS A 81 -17.16 -6.89 1.96
CA LYS A 81 -17.17 -7.58 3.26
C LYS A 81 -17.05 -6.58 4.39
N THR A 82 -17.57 -6.95 5.56
CA THR A 82 -17.40 -6.20 6.80
C THR A 82 -15.99 -6.44 7.33
N HIS A 83 -15.28 -5.37 7.64
CA HIS A 83 -13.95 -5.39 8.22
C HIS A 83 -14.01 -5.12 9.73
N SER A 84 -13.02 -5.65 10.46
CA SER A 84 -12.83 -5.38 11.88
C SER A 84 -11.34 -5.29 12.22
N PHE A 85 -11.01 -4.45 13.18
CA PHE A 85 -9.67 -4.33 13.76
C PHE A 85 -9.47 -5.24 14.98
N ARG A 86 -10.43 -6.12 15.29
CA ARG A 86 -10.37 -7.01 16.46
C ARG A 86 -9.05 -7.78 16.48
N GLY A 87 -8.37 -7.74 17.63
CA GLY A 87 -7.08 -8.42 17.87
C GLY A 87 -5.85 -7.66 17.39
N GLU A 88 -6.02 -6.54 16.67
CA GLU A 88 -4.92 -5.72 16.16
C GLU A 88 -4.87 -4.37 16.88
N CYS A 89 -6.03 -3.69 17.00
CA CYS A 89 -6.12 -2.36 17.59
C CYS A 89 -7.46 -2.10 18.28
N ASP A 90 -7.41 -1.74 19.56
CA ASP A 90 -8.60 -1.39 20.36
C ASP A 90 -8.95 0.11 20.31
N LEU A 91 -8.09 0.93 19.70
CA LEU A 91 -8.24 2.39 19.62
C LEU A 91 -9.22 2.87 18.53
N VAL A 92 -9.69 1.97 17.67
CA VAL A 92 -10.51 2.34 16.52
C VAL A 92 -11.94 2.66 16.96
N ASP A 93 -12.43 3.82 16.54
CA ASP A 93 -13.81 4.24 16.79
C ASP A 93 -14.81 3.28 16.12
N ASN A 94 -15.69 2.68 16.95
CA ASN A 94 -16.71 1.75 16.50
C ASN A 94 -17.75 2.37 15.57
N GLN A 95 -18.08 3.66 15.75
CA GLN A 95 -19.00 4.36 14.87
C GLN A 95 -18.37 4.56 13.49
N LEU A 96 -17.15 5.08 13.45
CA LEU A 96 -16.39 5.25 12.20
C LEU A 96 -16.22 3.91 11.46
N LEU A 97 -15.95 2.82 12.18
CA LEU A 97 -15.86 1.48 11.60
C LEU A 97 -17.18 1.01 10.99
N LYS A 98 -18.32 1.29 11.64
CA LYS A 98 -19.65 0.98 11.08
C LYS A 98 -19.90 1.78 9.80
N GLU A 99 -19.62 3.08 9.82
CA GLU A 99 -19.76 3.95 8.65
C GLU A 99 -18.90 3.47 7.48
N PHE A 100 -17.64 3.14 7.76
CA PHE A 100 -16.73 2.55 6.79
C PHE A 100 -17.33 1.31 6.13
N ASN A 101 -17.78 0.34 6.93
CA ASN A 101 -18.39 -0.90 6.46
C ASN A 101 -19.69 -0.72 5.65
N ASN A 102 -20.31 0.46 5.73
CA ASN A 102 -21.52 0.81 4.99
C ASN A 102 -21.23 1.52 3.64
N LEU A 103 -19.98 1.75 3.28
CA LEU A 103 -19.59 2.37 2.00
C LEU A 103 -19.75 1.39 0.82
N ARG A 104 -20.97 1.31 0.26
CA ARG A 104 -21.34 0.35 -0.80
C ARG A 104 -21.19 0.84 -2.25
N VAL A 105 -21.10 2.15 -2.45
CA VAL A 105 -21.05 2.75 -3.80
C VAL A 105 -19.62 3.17 -4.10
N SER A 106 -19.08 2.81 -5.27
CA SER A 106 -17.74 3.24 -5.71
C SER A 106 -17.70 4.73 -6.05
N LYS A 107 -16.50 5.33 -6.01
CA LYS A 107 -16.31 6.76 -6.32
C LYS A 107 -15.10 6.91 -7.25
N LYS A 108 -15.23 7.72 -8.31
CA LYS A 108 -14.09 7.99 -9.20
C LYS A 108 -13.06 8.86 -8.49
N LEU A 109 -11.79 8.51 -8.68
CA LEU A 109 -10.62 9.23 -8.20
C LEU A 109 -9.96 9.97 -9.38
N ASP A 110 -9.63 11.24 -9.19
CA ASP A 110 -8.83 11.99 -10.16
C ASP A 110 -7.35 11.81 -9.83
N ILE A 111 -6.67 10.93 -10.59
CA ILE A 111 -5.25 10.60 -10.36
C ILE A 111 -4.35 11.85 -10.51
N SER A 112 -4.76 12.86 -11.29
CA SER A 112 -3.96 14.08 -11.48
C SER A 112 -3.78 14.91 -10.21
N LYS A 113 -4.64 14.70 -9.19
CA LYS A 113 -4.57 15.37 -7.90
C LYS A 113 -3.74 14.60 -6.86
N VAL A 114 -3.33 13.38 -7.17
CA VAL A 114 -2.44 12.59 -6.31
C VAL A 114 -1.01 12.99 -6.65
N THR A 115 -0.24 13.28 -5.60
CA THR A 115 1.17 13.64 -5.76
C THR A 115 2.03 12.42 -5.47
N VAL A 116 3.13 12.27 -6.21
CA VAL A 116 4.23 11.38 -5.85
C VAL A 116 5.49 12.21 -5.72
N TYR A 117 6.31 11.90 -4.72
CA TYR A 117 7.59 12.58 -4.52
C TYR A 117 8.73 11.85 -5.24
N ASP A 118 9.89 12.52 -5.27
CA ASP A 118 11.11 12.08 -5.93
C ASP A 118 10.99 11.97 -7.46
N LYS A 119 11.83 11.13 -8.07
CA LYS A 119 11.89 10.88 -9.51
C LYS A 119 10.83 9.90 -10.01
N ASP A 120 9.93 9.46 -9.13
CA ASP A 120 8.93 8.44 -9.42
C ASP A 120 7.87 8.95 -10.40
N THR A 121 7.23 8.02 -11.11
CA THR A 121 6.16 8.35 -12.05
C THR A 121 4.84 7.80 -11.50
N LEU A 122 3.81 8.63 -11.54
CA LEU A 122 2.43 8.20 -11.29
C LEU A 122 1.68 8.04 -12.61
N ILE A 123 1.05 6.89 -12.81
CA ILE A 123 0.20 6.62 -13.97
C ILE A 123 -1.18 6.11 -13.55
N GLN A 124 -2.18 6.32 -14.40
CA GLN A 124 -3.46 5.63 -14.24
C GLN A 124 -3.30 4.18 -14.70
N TYR A 125 -3.79 3.24 -13.90
CA TYR A 125 -3.80 1.83 -14.28
C TYR A 125 -4.70 1.58 -15.51
N LYS A 126 -4.23 0.70 -16.38
CA LYS A 126 -4.99 0.16 -17.52
C LYS A 126 -4.84 -1.35 -17.52
N GLU A 127 -5.90 -2.08 -17.85
CA GLU A 127 -5.87 -3.56 -17.90
C GLU A 127 -4.79 -4.10 -18.85
N GLU A 128 -4.44 -3.35 -19.90
CA GLU A 128 -3.34 -3.71 -20.82
C GLU A 128 -1.95 -3.82 -20.13
N PHE A 129 -1.79 -3.24 -18.93
CA PHE A 129 -0.54 -3.34 -18.16
C PHE A 129 -0.41 -4.68 -17.44
N ARG A 130 -1.51 -5.43 -17.29
CA ARG A 130 -1.54 -6.76 -16.71
C ARG A 130 -1.17 -7.79 -17.78
N LYS A 131 0.08 -8.29 -17.73
CA LYS A 131 0.52 -9.43 -18.56
C LYS A 131 0.11 -10.77 -17.93
N LEU A 132 0.46 -11.86 -18.61
CA LEU A 132 0.31 -13.24 -18.13
C LEU A 132 0.89 -13.39 -16.69
N PRO A 133 0.33 -14.29 -15.86
CA PRO A 133 0.61 -14.33 -14.42
C PRO A 133 2.08 -14.46 -14.03
N TRP A 134 2.88 -15.07 -14.92
CA TRP A 134 4.30 -15.38 -14.72
C TRP A 134 5.25 -14.21 -15.05
N LYS A 135 4.77 -13.18 -15.75
CA LYS A 135 5.61 -12.04 -16.22
C LYS A 135 5.45 -10.76 -15.39
N GLY A 136 4.61 -10.76 -14.36
CA GLY A 136 4.36 -9.58 -13.54
C GLY A 136 3.79 -8.41 -14.35
N PHE A 137 4.10 -7.18 -13.92
CA PHE A 137 3.73 -5.95 -14.62
C PHE A 137 4.86 -5.45 -15.52
N ASP A 138 4.51 -4.93 -16.70
CA ASP A 138 5.49 -4.52 -17.71
C ASP A 138 5.83 -3.02 -17.67
N LYS A 139 4.84 -2.20 -17.29
CA LYS A 139 4.91 -0.73 -17.37
C LYS A 139 4.84 -0.07 -15.99
N MET A 140 4.83 -0.84 -14.92
CA MET A 140 4.71 -0.37 -13.55
C MET A 140 5.42 -1.32 -12.60
N ASP A 141 5.97 -0.76 -11.52
CA ASP A 141 6.58 -1.53 -10.43
C ASP A 141 5.53 -1.85 -9.33
N LEU A 142 4.54 -0.97 -9.13
CA LEU A 142 3.50 -1.09 -8.10
C LEU A 142 2.12 -0.72 -8.64
N LEU A 143 1.14 -1.57 -8.37
CA LEU A 143 -0.29 -1.26 -8.53
C LEU A 143 -0.91 -0.99 -7.17
N LEU A 144 -1.57 0.16 -7.05
CA LEU A 144 -2.34 0.56 -5.89
C LEU A 144 -3.84 0.62 -6.21
N SER A 145 -4.62 0.20 -5.23
CA SER A 145 -6.08 0.33 -5.23
C SER A 145 -6.52 0.80 -3.85
N PHE A 146 -7.50 1.69 -3.80
CA PHE A 146 -8.00 2.24 -2.55
C PHE A 146 -9.49 1.95 -2.44
N SER A 147 -9.95 1.59 -1.25
CA SER A 147 -11.38 1.65 -0.97
C SER A 147 -11.81 3.10 -0.88
N ARG A 148 -13.12 3.31 -0.75
CA ARG A 148 -13.59 4.57 -0.16
C ARG A 148 -13.05 4.76 1.25
N ILE A 149 -12.93 6.02 1.63
CA ILE A 149 -12.43 6.45 2.93
C ILE A 149 -13.63 6.87 3.77
N ALA A 150 -13.71 6.36 4.99
CA ALA A 150 -14.60 6.92 6.00
C ALA A 150 -13.83 7.94 6.82
N PHE A 151 -14.47 9.07 7.11
CA PHE A 151 -13.96 10.11 7.98
C PHE A 151 -14.93 10.25 9.16
N ASN A 152 -14.41 10.62 10.32
CA ASN A 152 -15.27 11.14 11.37
C ASN A 152 -15.69 12.59 11.07
N ASP A 153 -16.65 13.11 11.84
CA ASP A 153 -17.23 14.45 11.65
C ASP A 153 -16.18 15.57 11.64
N SER A 154 -15.10 15.42 12.41
CA SER A 154 -14.01 16.40 12.53
C SER A 154 -12.95 16.30 11.41
N PHE A 155 -13.01 15.29 10.53
CA PHE A 155 -12.00 15.00 9.51
C PHE A 155 -10.56 14.89 10.05
N ASP A 156 -10.42 14.36 11.27
CA ASP A 156 -9.14 14.10 11.92
C ASP A 156 -8.88 12.59 12.13
N LYS A 157 -9.85 11.73 11.82
CA LYS A 157 -9.73 10.27 11.84
C LYS A 157 -10.23 9.70 10.52
N ALA A 158 -9.60 8.63 10.06
CA ALA A 158 -10.01 7.97 8.82
C ALA A 158 -9.76 6.46 8.82
N ILE A 159 -10.58 5.74 8.06
CA ILE A 159 -10.39 4.31 7.76
C ILE A 159 -10.39 4.12 6.25
N VAL A 160 -9.41 3.36 5.75
CA VAL A 160 -9.27 3.02 4.33
C VAL A 160 -8.63 1.65 4.17
N THR A 161 -9.05 0.90 3.14
CA THR A 161 -8.34 -0.29 2.68
C THR A 161 -7.45 0.09 1.50
N VAL A 162 -6.20 -0.36 1.53
CA VAL A 162 -5.23 -0.22 0.45
C VAL A 162 -4.86 -1.60 -0.07
N GLY A 163 -5.08 -1.85 -1.35
CA GLY A 163 -4.55 -3.00 -2.06
C GLY A 163 -3.25 -2.61 -2.77
N MET A 164 -2.18 -3.36 -2.52
CA MET A 164 -0.86 -3.18 -3.13
C MET A 164 -0.50 -4.44 -3.90
N SER A 165 0.07 -4.30 -5.10
CA SER A 165 0.48 -5.45 -5.91
C SER A 165 1.74 -5.15 -6.73
N LYS A 166 2.68 -6.09 -6.75
CA LYS A 166 3.91 -6.11 -7.57
C LYS A 166 3.77 -7.01 -8.80
N GLY A 167 2.74 -7.85 -8.82
CA GLY A 167 2.38 -8.72 -9.91
C GLY A 167 1.06 -9.43 -9.62
N SER A 168 0.54 -10.18 -10.59
CA SER A 168 -0.78 -10.82 -10.47
C SER A 168 -0.95 -11.77 -9.27
N LEU A 169 0.15 -12.34 -8.77
CA LEU A 169 0.19 -13.27 -7.64
C LEU A 169 0.96 -12.72 -6.43
N ASP A 170 1.47 -11.50 -6.53
CA ASP A 170 2.22 -10.83 -5.46
C ASP A 170 1.47 -9.55 -5.12
N GLY A 171 0.52 -9.68 -4.20
CA GLY A 171 -0.26 -8.55 -3.71
C GLY A 171 -0.79 -8.80 -2.31
N VAL A 172 -1.05 -7.71 -1.61
CA VAL A 172 -1.58 -7.70 -0.25
C VAL A 172 -2.60 -6.59 -0.13
N SER A 173 -3.66 -6.83 0.63
CA SER A 173 -4.59 -5.78 1.03
C SER A 173 -4.38 -5.49 2.51
N ILE A 174 -4.33 -4.22 2.88
CA ILE A 174 -4.23 -3.78 4.27
C ILE A 174 -5.39 -2.85 4.60
N LEU A 175 -5.96 -3.02 5.78
CA LEU A 175 -6.89 -2.08 6.39
C LEU A 175 -6.11 -1.12 7.27
N VAL A 176 -6.34 0.18 7.09
CA VAL A 176 -5.55 1.24 7.73
C VAL A 176 -6.49 2.15 8.52
N TYR A 177 -6.12 2.41 9.78
CA TYR A 177 -6.72 3.47 10.60
C TYR A 177 -5.71 4.61 10.74
N LEU A 178 -6.15 5.82 10.41
CA LEU A 178 -5.33 7.03 10.42
C LEU A 178 -5.89 8.07 11.37
N GLU A 179 -4.99 8.85 11.96
CA GLU A 179 -5.31 10.04 12.72
C GLU A 179 -4.48 11.22 12.22
N LYS A 180 -5.03 12.42 12.31
CA LYS A 180 -4.35 13.65 11.93
C LYS A 180 -3.69 14.25 13.17
N GLU A 181 -2.36 14.35 13.13
CA GLU A 181 -1.54 14.93 14.17
C GLU A 181 -0.75 16.11 13.60
N ASN A 182 -0.86 17.28 14.22
CA ASN A 182 -0.20 18.50 13.74
C ASN A 182 -0.44 18.75 12.24
N TYR A 183 -1.69 18.61 11.80
CA TYR A 183 -2.14 18.74 10.41
C TYR A 183 -1.63 17.68 9.41
N HIS A 184 -0.95 16.63 9.88
CA HIS A 184 -0.45 15.55 9.03
C HIS A 184 -1.12 14.22 9.37
N TRP A 185 -1.48 13.44 8.36
CA TRP A 185 -2.01 12.09 8.55
C TRP A 185 -0.91 11.14 9.03
N ARG A 186 -1.24 10.32 10.03
CA ARG A 186 -0.36 9.29 10.60
C ARG A 186 -1.12 7.98 10.69
N ILE A 187 -0.43 6.88 10.42
CA ILE A 187 -1.01 5.54 10.56
C ILE A 187 -0.94 5.14 12.02
N LYS A 188 -2.11 4.89 12.62
CA LYS A 188 -2.22 4.41 14.00
C LYS A 188 -2.39 2.90 14.07
N CYS A 189 -2.99 2.32 13.04
CA CYS A 189 -3.15 0.87 12.93
C CYS A 189 -3.07 0.39 11.49
N LYS A 190 -2.45 -0.78 11.28
CA LYS A 190 -2.51 -1.55 10.03
C LYS A 190 -2.97 -2.96 10.37
N LYS A 191 -3.87 -3.52 9.57
CA LYS A 191 -4.26 -4.92 9.63
C LYS A 191 -4.16 -5.54 8.24
N ILE A 192 -3.37 -6.60 8.09
CA ILE A 192 -3.30 -7.34 6.85
C ILE A 192 -4.62 -8.08 6.65
N LEU A 193 -5.22 -7.92 5.48
CA LEU A 193 -6.44 -8.61 5.11
C LEU A 193 -6.07 -9.94 4.43
N PRO A 194 -6.67 -11.07 4.85
CA PRO A 194 -6.42 -12.35 4.22
C PRO A 194 -6.94 -12.34 2.78
N ILE A 195 -6.14 -12.90 1.87
CA ILE A 195 -6.56 -13.21 0.51
C ILE A 195 -7.53 -14.40 0.62
N SER A 196 -8.81 -14.20 0.26
CA SER A 196 -9.81 -15.27 0.18
C SER A 196 -9.82 -15.92 -1.19
#